data_AF-A0A8D5UGR6-F1
#
_entry.id   AF-A0A8D5UGR6-F1
#
_cell.length_a   1.000
_cell.length_b   1.000
_cell.length_c   1.000
_cell.angle_alpha   90.00
_cell.angle_beta   90.00
_cell.angle_gamma   90.00
#
_symmetry.space_group_name_H-M   'P 1'
#
loop_
_entity.id
_entity.type
_entity.pdbx_description
1 polymer ?
#
loop_
_entity_poly.entity_id
_entity_poly.type
_entity_poly.pdbx_seq_one_letter_code
_entity_poly.pdbx_strand_id
1 'polypeptide(L)' 'MREDLPDGVAELEREIIRERTQAGLAAARARGKLGGRPRVMDERKVKMAQSLL' A
#
# COMPACT_ATOMS: atom_id res chain seq x y z
N MET A 1 -31.55 17.36 -13.21
CA MET A 1 -30.80 18.23 -12.29
C MET A 1 -29.88 17.31 -11.50
N ARG A 2 -28.67 17.04 -12.01
CA ARG A 2 -27.63 16.43 -11.17
C ARG A 2 -27.07 17.58 -10.36
N GLU A 3 -27.10 17.48 -9.04
CA GLU A 3 -26.33 18.38 -8.19
C GLU A 3 -24.87 17.97 -8.38
N ASP A 4 -24.20 18.68 -9.27
CA ASP A 4 -22.77 18.55 -9.49
C ASP A 4 -22.10 19.16 -8.24
N LEU A 5 -21.81 18.30 -7.26
CA LEU A 5 -21.13 18.67 -6.02
C LEU A 5 -19.83 19.42 -6.38
N PRO A 6 -19.53 20.60 -5.79
CA PRO A 6 -18.40 21.41 -6.22
C PRO A 6 -17.09 20.63 -6.04
N ASP A 7 -16.29 20.55 -7.10
CA ASP A 7 -15.04 19.76 -7.19
C ASP A 7 -14.12 19.92 -5.95
N GLY A 8 -14.13 21.10 -5.32
CA GLY A 8 -13.32 21.39 -4.13
C GLY A 8 -13.71 20.62 -2.87
N VAL A 9 -14.97 20.23 -2.68
CA VAL A 9 -15.38 19.42 -1.52
C VAL A 9 -14.90 17.98 -1.70
N ALA A 10 -15.03 17.44 -2.92
CA ALA A 10 -14.58 16.09 -3.25
C ALA A 10 -13.06 15.94 -3.16
N GLU A 11 -12.30 16.97 -3.55
CA GLU A 11 -10.84 16.99 -3.42
C GLU A 11 -10.40 17.03 -1.95
N LEU A 12 -11.04 17.85 -1.13
CA LEU A 12 -10.77 17.92 0.31
C LEU A 12 -11.01 16.58 1.00
N GLU A 13 -12.14 15.92 0.72
CA GLU A 13 -12.45 14.61 1.30
C GLU A 13 -11.42 13.54 0.89
N ARG A 14 -10.96 13.57 -0.37
CA ARG A 14 -9.90 12.67 -0.86
C ARG A 14 -8.61 12.86 -0.08
N GLU A 15 -8.18 14.10 0.14
CA GLU A 15 -6.94 14.39 0.88
C GLU A 15 -7.04 13.97 2.35
N ILE A 16 -8.19 14.19 3.00
CA ILE A 16 -8.43 13.72 4.38
C ILE A 16 -8.33 12.18 4.47
N ILE A 17 -8.94 11.46 3.52
CA ILE A 17 -8.87 9.99 3.48
C ILE A 17 -7.43 9.51 3.25
N ARG A 18 -6.70 10.19 2.37
CA ARG A 18 -5.30 9.88 2.07
C ARG A 18 -4.42 10.08 3.29
N GLU A 19 -4.54 11.20 3.98
CA GLU A 19 -3.77 11.50 5.19
C GLU A 19 -3.98 10.45 6.28
N ARG A 20 -5.25 10.13 6.57
CA ARG A 20 -5.62 9.07 7.54
C ARG A 20 -5.06 7.72 7.16
N THR A 21 -5.10 7.37 5.87
CA THR A 21 -4.54 6.12 5.36
C THR A 21 -3.03 6.07 5.57
N GLN A 22 -2.31 7.14 5.27
CA GLN A 22 -0.86 7.22 5.48
C GLN A 22 -0.49 7.11 6.95
N ALA A 23 -1.23 7.79 7.83
CA ALA A 23 -1.04 7.68 9.28
C ALA A 23 -1.23 6.24 9.78
N GLY A 24 -2.26 5.54 9.30
CA GLY A 24 -2.50 4.13 9.61
C GLY A 24 -1.39 3.20 9.10
N LEU A 25 -0.92 3.41 7.87
CA LEU A 25 0.19 2.65 7.30
C LEU A 25 1.50 2.88 8.07
N ALA A 26 1.78 4.12 8.48
CA ALA A 26 2.94 4.43 9.32
C ALA A 26 2.87 3.70 10.67
N ALA A 27 1.72 3.73 11.33
CA ALA A 27 1.51 3.02 12.59
C ALA A 27 1.61 1.48 12.44
N ALA A 28 1.19 0.92 11.30
CA ALA A 28 1.36 -0.51 11.02
C ALA A 28 2.84 -0.88 10.80
N ARG A 29 3.59 -0.05 10.07
CA ARG A 29 5.04 -0.21 9.86
C ARG A 29 5.82 -0.15 11.18
N ALA A 30 5.47 0.79 12.06
CA ALA A 30 6.07 0.89 13.39
C ALA A 30 5.85 -0.37 14.25
N ARG A 31 4.74 -1.09 14.03
CA ARG A 31 4.44 -2.38 14.66
C ARG A 31 5.09 -3.58 13.95
N GLY A 32 5.95 -3.36 12.95
CA GLY A 32 6.66 -4.39 12.22
C GLY A 32 5.90 -5.01 11.04
N LYS A 33 4.76 -4.44 10.62
CA LYS A 33 4.09 -4.88 9.39
C LYS A 33 4.82 -4.30 8.17
N LEU A 34 5.40 -5.18 7.34
CA LEU A 34 6.13 -4.78 6.13
C LEU A 34 5.18 -4.31 5.00
N GLY A 35 4.00 -4.94 4.87
CA GLY A 35 3.07 -4.71 3.76
C GLY A 35 3.60 -5.21 2.40
N GLY A 36 2.90 -4.84 1.32
CA GLY A 36 3.31 -5.19 -0.05
C GLY A 36 3.08 -6.66 -0.44
N ARG A 37 3.57 -7.03 -1.63
CA ARG A 37 3.46 -8.40 -2.15
C ARG A 37 4.49 -9.31 -1.46
N PRO A 38 4.08 -10.47 -0.89
CA PRO A 38 5.02 -11.39 -0.27
C PRO A 38 6.01 -11.99 -1.27
N ARG A 39 7.26 -12.22 -0.84
CA ARG A 39 8.26 -12.94 -1.64
C ARG A 39 7.88 -14.42 -1.73
N VAL A 40 7.72 -14.93 -2.95
CA VAL A 40 7.39 -16.34 -3.19
C VAL A 40 8.65 -17.23 -3.25
N MET A 41 9.76 -16.65 -3.72
CA MET A 41 11.07 -17.30 -3.77
C MET A 41 11.88 -16.99 -2.51
N ASP A 42 12.02 -17.99 -1.64
CA ASP A 42 12.97 -17.95 -0.54
C ASP A 42 14.40 -18.20 -1.06
N GLU A 43 15.41 -17.95 -0.22
CA GLU A 43 16.82 -18.10 -0.62
C GLU A 43 17.19 -19.52 -1.07
N ARG A 44 16.51 -20.55 -0.52
CA ARG A 44 16.75 -21.94 -0.92
C ARG A 44 16.25 -22.18 -2.34
N LYS A 45 15.04 -21.70 -2.65
CA LYS A 45 14.47 -21.77 -4.00
C LYS A 45 15.31 -21.01 -5.02
N VAL A 46 15.83 -19.83 -4.65
CA VAL A 46 16.75 -19.06 -5.51
C VAL A 46 18.03 -19.85 -5.78
N LYS A 47 18.68 -20.38 -4.74
CA LYS A 47 19.90 -21.20 -4.90
C LYS A 47 19.67 -22.45 -5.74
N MET A 48 18.55 -23.13 -5.54
CA MET A 48 18.17 -24.30 -6.34
C MET A 48 18.00 -23.92 -7.82
N ALA A 49 17.29 -22.84 -8.12
CA ALA A 49 17.12 -22.37 -9.50
C ALA A 49 18.46 -22.03 -10.16
N GLN A 50 19.39 -21.41 -9.43
CA GLN A 50 20.74 -21.10 -9.91
C GLN A 50 21.58 -22.35 -10.21
N SER A 51 21.38 -23.45 -9.48
CA SER A 51 22.10 -24.70 -9.70
C SER A 51 21.60 -25.54 -10.89
N LEU A 52 20.46 -25.17 -11.48
CA LEU A 52 19.85 -25.85 -12.63
C LEU A 52 20.19 -25.18 -13.98
N LEU A 53 21.00 -24.13 -13.96
CA LEU A 53 21.56 -23.43 -15.13
C LEU A 53 22.98 -23.92 -15.41
#